data_AF-A0AAN0K3H3-F1
#
_entry.id   AF-A0AAN0K3H3-F1
#
_cell.length_a   1.000
_cell.length_b   1.000
_cell.length_c   1.000
_cell.angle_alpha   90.00
_cell.angle_beta   90.00
_cell.angle_gamma   90.00
#
_symmetry.space_group_name_H-M   'P 1'
#
loop_
_entity.id
_entity.type
_entity.pdbx_description
1 polymer ?
#
loop_
_entity_poly.entity_id
_entity_poly.type
_entity_poly.pdbx_seq_one_letter_code
_entity_poly.pdbx_strand_id
1 'polypeptide(L)'
;MVNLNLCLLTFFLSLCTFTAFADDLVAVNYYAESLCPDCLAFSKGPMNVAIDKVGSIFTLTYVPSGNAKLQSDGTLKCQHGPMECLINKVDACLLHYYPDRYGWM
;
A
#
# COMPACT_ATOMS: atom_id res chain seq x y z
N MET A 1 39.43 22.37 -33.78
CA MET A 1 38.40 23.40 -33.53
C MET A 1 37.06 22.70 -33.54
N VAL A 2 36.45 22.49 -32.37
CA VAL A 2 35.16 21.78 -32.28
C VAL A 2 34.05 22.75 -32.67
N ASN A 3 33.14 22.34 -33.56
CA ASN A 3 32.09 23.20 -34.10
C ASN A 3 31.01 23.43 -33.03
N LEU A 4 30.73 24.69 -32.70
CA LEU A 4 29.77 25.08 -31.66
C LEU A 4 28.36 24.51 -31.92
N ASN A 5 27.93 24.44 -33.18
CA ASN A 5 26.64 23.84 -33.55
C ASN A 5 26.64 22.32 -33.34
N LEU A 6 27.79 21.67 -33.51
CA LEU A 6 27.95 20.23 -33.23
C LEU A 6 27.90 19.97 -31.73
N CYS A 7 28.52 20.83 -30.89
CA CYS A 7 28.40 20.76 -29.44
C CYS A 7 26.97 21.01 -28.94
N LEU A 8 26.27 21.98 -29.51
CA LEU A 8 24.87 22.27 -29.18
C LEU A 8 23.96 21.10 -29.54
N LEU A 9 24.14 20.50 -30.72
CA LEU A 9 23.36 19.33 -31.15
C LEU A 9 23.56 18.13 -30.22
N THR A 10 24.80 17.87 -29.79
CA THR A 10 25.10 16.79 -28.84
C THR A 10 24.57 17.06 -27.44
N PHE A 11 24.54 18.32 -27.00
CA PHE A 11 23.98 18.70 -25.70
C PHE A 11 22.46 18.52 -25.69
N PHE A 12 21.75 18.94 -26.74
CA PHE A 12 20.31 18.75 -26.88
C PHE A 12 19.91 17.27 -27.00
N LEU A 13 20.67 16.44 -27.74
CA LEU A 13 20.43 14.99 -27.79
C LEU A 13 20.65 14.32 -26.42
N SER A 14 21.63 14.78 -25.64
CA SER A 14 21.93 14.25 -24.31
C SER A 14 20.90 14.63 -23.25
N LEU A 15 20.18 15.75 -23.40
CA LEU A 15 19.07 16.10 -22.49
C LEU A 15 17.81 15.24 -22.75
N CYS A 16 17.63 14.72 -23.97
CA CYS A 16 16.45 13.94 -24.33
C CYS A 16 16.47 12.50 -23.80
N THR A 17 17.62 12.00 -23.35
CA THR A 17 17.80 10.62 -22.85
C THR A 17 17.64 10.49 -21.33
N PHE A 18 17.42 11.58 -20.59
CA PHE A 18 17.06 11.55 -19.18
C PHE A 18 15.53 11.47 -19.00
N THR A 19 14.89 10.48 -19.61
CA THR A 19 13.61 10.01 -19.08
C THR A 19 13.95 9.25 -17.81
N ALA A 20 13.66 9.82 -16.65
CA ALA A 20 13.72 9.07 -15.40
C ALA A 20 12.78 7.86 -15.57
N PHE A 21 13.34 6.65 -15.58
CA PHE A 21 12.54 5.46 -15.33
C PHE A 21 12.05 5.62 -13.90
N ALA A 22 10.78 5.97 -13.74
CA ALA A 22 10.14 5.81 -12.45
C ALA A 22 10.15 4.30 -12.18
N ASP A 23 11.01 3.84 -11.28
CA ASP A 23 10.98 2.47 -10.82
C ASP A 23 9.57 2.21 -10.24
N ASP A 24 8.88 1.22 -10.79
CA ASP A 24 7.55 0.85 -10.29
C ASP A 24 7.68 0.44 -8.81
N LEU A 25 6.93 1.13 -7.94
CA LEU A 25 6.89 0.81 -6.52
C LEU A 25 6.40 -0.63 -6.33
N VAL A 26 7.00 -1.35 -5.38
CA VAL A 26 6.55 -2.71 -5.04
C VAL A 26 5.12 -2.64 -4.51
N ALA A 27 4.20 -3.41 -5.09
CA ALA A 27 2.84 -3.49 -4.59
C ALA A 27 2.75 -4.46 -3.40
N VAL A 28 2.35 -3.96 -2.22
CA VAL A 28 2.14 -4.74 -1.00
C VAL A 28 0.65 -4.74 -0.68
N ASN A 29 0.01 -5.90 -0.80
CA ASN A 29 -1.40 -6.09 -0.42
C ASN A 29 -1.48 -6.85 0.90
N TYR A 30 -1.95 -6.19 1.95
CA TYR A 30 -2.05 -6.75 3.29
C TYR A 30 -3.50 -7.08 3.65
N TYR A 31 -3.83 -8.37 3.66
CA TYR A 31 -5.14 -8.89 4.02
C TYR A 31 -5.13 -9.31 5.50
N ALA A 32 -6.00 -8.72 6.31
CA ALA A 32 -5.97 -8.92 7.76
C ALA A 32 -7.37 -8.93 8.39
N GLU A 33 -7.43 -9.35 9.65
CA GLU A 33 -8.63 -9.35 10.48
C GLU A 33 -8.39 -8.47 11.71
N SER A 34 -9.35 -7.61 12.05
CA SER A 34 -9.20 -6.62 13.11
C SER A 34 -8.95 -7.23 14.51
N LEU A 35 -9.43 -8.45 14.78
CA LEU A 35 -9.27 -9.12 16.08
C LEU A 35 -8.30 -10.30 16.04
N CYS A 36 -7.64 -10.56 14.91
CA CYS A 36 -6.62 -11.60 14.84
C CYS A 36 -5.35 -11.14 15.59
N PRO A 37 -4.91 -11.87 16.64
CA PRO A 37 -3.75 -11.47 17.43
C PRO A 37 -2.46 -11.31 16.60
N ASP A 38 -2.24 -12.22 15.64
CA ASP A 38 -1.05 -12.19 14.79
C ASP A 38 -1.12 -11.05 13.76
N CYS A 39 -2.32 -10.72 13.26
CA CYS A 39 -2.50 -9.53 12.41
C CYS A 39 -2.15 -8.26 13.19
N LEU A 40 -2.66 -8.12 14.40
CA LEU A 40 -2.35 -6.97 15.26
C LEU A 40 -0.85 -6.88 15.60
N ALA A 41 -0.21 -8.01 15.89
CA ALA A 41 1.23 -8.07 16.16
C ALA A 41 2.06 -7.71 14.91
N PHE A 42 1.64 -8.19 13.73
CA PHE A 42 2.30 -7.88 12.47
C PHE A 42 2.16 -6.39 12.10
N SER A 43 0.95 -5.82 12.23
CA SER A 43 0.68 -4.39 11.99
C SER A 43 1.55 -3.51 12.88
N LYS A 44 1.51 -3.73 14.19
CA LYS A 44 2.20 -2.89 15.18
C LYS A 44 3.71 -3.04 15.16
N GLY A 45 4.21 -4.17 14.67
CA GLY A 45 5.63 -4.50 14.63
C GLY A 45 6.19 -4.43 13.20
N PRO A 46 6.39 -5.59 12.54
CA PRO A 46 7.06 -5.65 11.24
C PRO A 46 6.54 -4.70 10.17
N MET A 47 5.22 -4.54 10.03
CA MET A 47 4.64 -3.66 9.01
C MET A 47 4.94 -2.20 9.30
N ASN A 48 4.70 -1.73 10.52
CA ASN A 48 5.01 -0.35 10.90
C ASN A 48 6.51 -0.04 10.72
N VAL A 49 7.39 -0.97 11.09
CA VAL A 49 8.84 -0.85 10.86
C VAL A 49 9.17 -0.78 9.36
N ALA A 50 8.48 -1.52 8.50
CA ALA A 50 8.68 -1.48 7.05
C ALA A 50 8.23 -0.14 6.45
N ILE A 51 7.06 0.37 6.86
CA ILE A 51 6.56 1.70 6.45
C ILE A 51 7.57 2.78 6.83
N ASP A 52 8.06 2.77 8.07
CA ASP A 52 9.00 3.78 8.56
C ASP A 52 10.36 3.72 7.86
N LYS A 53 10.90 2.52 7.63
CA LYS A 53 12.26 2.36 7.10
C LYS A 53 12.34 2.41 5.58
N VAL A 54 11.33 1.86 4.90
CA VAL A 54 11.37 1.62 3.44
C VAL A 54 10.03 1.94 2.77
N GLY A 55 9.15 2.73 3.39
CA GLY A 55 7.85 3.11 2.81
C GLY A 55 7.94 3.84 1.46
N SER A 56 9.09 4.40 1.11
CA SER A 56 9.31 5.09 -0.18
C SER A 56 9.45 4.14 -1.38
N ILE A 57 9.64 2.83 -1.18
CA ILE A 57 9.86 1.86 -2.27
C ILE A 57 8.66 0.93 -2.51
N PHE A 58 7.55 1.11 -1.79
CA PHE A 58 6.35 0.30 -1.97
C PHE A 58 5.07 1.11 -1.85
N THR A 59 4.00 0.57 -2.43
CA THR A 59 2.62 1.00 -2.17
C THR A 59 1.94 -0.03 -1.28
N LEU A 60 1.20 0.43 -0.27
CA LEU A 60 0.47 -0.45 0.65
C LEU A 60 -1.03 -0.39 0.36
N THR A 61 -1.65 -1.54 0.17
CA THR A 61 -3.11 -1.69 0.18
C THR A 61 -3.50 -2.54 1.37
N TYR A 62 -4.17 -1.94 2.35
CA TYR A 62 -4.74 -2.68 3.48
C TYR A 62 -6.15 -3.17 3.15
N VAL A 63 -6.45 -4.43 3.42
CA VAL A 63 -7.74 -5.07 3.14
C VAL A 63 -8.30 -5.73 4.41
N PRO A 64 -9.22 -5.04 5.13
CA PRO A 64 -9.84 -5.57 6.35
C PRO A 64 -10.93 -6.60 6.00
N SER A 65 -10.56 -7.87 6.04
CA SER A 65 -11.49 -8.99 5.85
C SER A 65 -10.86 -10.27 6.37
N GLY A 66 -9.63 -10.57 5.93
CA GLY A 66 -8.90 -11.80 6.25
C GLY A 66 -9.76 -13.05 6.05
N ASN A 67 -9.98 -13.83 7.11
CA ASN A 67 -10.77 -15.06 7.07
C ASN A 67 -12.30 -14.86 7.09
N ALA A 68 -12.80 -13.64 6.98
CA ALA A 68 -14.23 -13.40 6.88
C ALA A 68 -14.84 -14.06 5.62
N LYS A 69 -16.04 -14.63 5.77
CA LYS A 69 -16.74 -15.38 4.71
C LYS A 69 -18.14 -14.81 4.50
N LEU A 70 -18.46 -14.49 3.25
CA LEU A 70 -19.82 -14.21 2.83
C LEU A 70 -20.64 -15.51 2.91
N GLN A 71 -21.74 -15.46 3.65
CA GLN A 71 -22.70 -16.55 3.78
C GLN A 71 -23.73 -16.50 2.65
N SER A 72 -24.49 -17.58 2.48
CA SER A 72 -25.54 -17.67 1.45
C SER A 72 -26.70 -16.69 1.65
N ASP A 73 -26.92 -16.22 2.88
CA ASP A 73 -27.91 -15.18 3.21
C ASP A 73 -27.39 -13.75 3.01
N GLY A 74 -26.18 -13.59 2.46
CA GLY A 74 -25.53 -12.31 2.24
C GLY A 74 -24.87 -11.70 3.49
N THR A 75 -24.92 -12.38 4.63
CA THR A 75 -24.24 -11.92 5.85
C THR A 75 -22.75 -12.25 5.82
N LEU A 76 -21.95 -11.44 6.53
CA LEU A 76 -20.52 -11.68 6.73
C LEU A 76 -20.31 -12.43 8.04
N LYS A 77 -19.59 -13.55 7.98
CA LYS A 77 -19.15 -14.32 9.15
C LYS A 77 -17.65 -14.19 9.32
N CYS A 78 -17.21 -13.70 10.47
CA CYS A 78 -15.79 -13.54 10.81
C CYS A 78 -15.36 -14.55 11.88
N GLN A 79 -14.06 -14.83 11.97
CA GLN A 79 -13.52 -15.89 12.83
C GLN A 79 -13.69 -15.55 14.32
N HIS A 80 -13.51 -14.28 14.67
CA HIS A 80 -13.60 -13.77 16.05
C HIS A 80 -14.98 -13.16 16.37
N GLY A 81 -16.01 -13.56 15.62
CA GLY A 81 -17.41 -13.21 15.87
C GLY A 81 -17.85 -11.86 15.30
N PRO A 82 -19.06 -11.38 15.66
CA PRO A 82 -19.68 -10.21 15.04
C PRO A 82 -18.91 -8.90 15.24
N MET A 83 -18.18 -8.79 16.35
CA MET A 83 -17.41 -7.58 16.67
C MET A 83 -16.25 -7.39 15.69
N GLU A 84 -15.56 -8.47 15.29
CA GLU A 84 -14.56 -8.41 14.22
C GLU A 84 -15.18 -7.94 12.90
N CYS A 85 -16.34 -8.47 12.51
CA CYS A 85 -17.00 -8.03 11.28
C CYS A 85 -17.37 -6.54 11.32
N LEU A 86 -17.79 -6.03 12.47
CA LEU A 86 -18.09 -4.62 12.65
C LEU A 86 -16.82 -3.76 12.56
N ILE A 87 -15.71 -4.16 13.19
CA ILE A 87 -14.45 -3.41 13.12
C ILE A 87 -13.85 -3.47 11.72
N ASN A 88 -13.80 -4.64 11.06
CA ASN A 88 -13.38 -4.76 9.66
C ASN A 88 -14.16 -3.81 8.74
N LYS A 89 -15.47 -3.63 8.99
CA LYS A 89 -16.30 -2.68 8.24
C LYS A 89 -15.94 -1.22 8.55
N VAL A 90 -15.70 -0.88 9.82
CA VAL A 90 -15.26 0.47 10.22
C VAL A 90 -13.91 0.80 9.58
N ASP A 91 -12.98 -0.15 9.60
CA ASP A 91 -11.66 -0.06 8.97
C ASP A 91 -11.76 0.16 7.45
N ALA A 92 -12.66 -0.57 6.77
CA ALA A 92 -12.95 -0.37 5.35
C ALA A 92 -13.53 1.04 5.08
N CYS A 93 -14.43 1.52 5.94
CA CYS A 93 -14.95 2.88 5.83
C CYS A 93 -13.86 3.93 6.06
N LEU A 94 -12.97 3.71 7.01
CA LEU A 94 -11.85 4.62 7.29
C LEU A 94 -10.96 4.76 6.04
N LEU A 95 -10.60 3.66 5.39
CA LEU A 95 -9.85 3.67 4.13
C LEU A 95 -10.57 4.40 3.00
N HIS A 96 -11.90 4.25 2.91
CA HIS A 96 -12.68 4.93 1.88
C HIS A 96 -12.67 6.46 2.03
N TYR A 97 -12.83 6.94 3.28
CA TYR A 97 -12.89 8.38 3.55
C TYR A 97 -11.52 9.03 3.76
N TYR A 98 -10.50 8.24 4.14
CA TYR A 98 -9.15 8.71 4.43
C TYR A 98 -8.08 7.81 3.78
N PRO A 99 -8.00 7.80 2.44
CA PRO A 99 -7.13 6.88 1.69
C PRO A 99 -5.63 7.08 1.97
N ASP A 100 -5.22 8.28 2.39
CA ASP A 100 -3.80 8.61 2.64
C ASP A 100 -3.33 8.26 4.07
N ARG A 101 -4.19 7.67 4.90
CA ARG A 101 -3.87 7.30 6.28
C ARG A 101 -3.53 5.81 6.32
N TYR A 102 -2.24 5.47 6.30
CA TYR A 102 -1.75 4.08 6.38
C TYR A 102 -1.32 3.65 7.80
N GLY A 103 -1.41 4.52 8.81
CA GLY A 103 -0.81 4.30 10.14
C GLY A 103 -1.78 4.10 11.31
N TRP A 104 -2.84 3.30 11.14
CA TRP A 104 -3.94 3.20 12.13
C TRP A 104 -4.07 1.84 12.84
N MET A 105 -3.09 0.94 12.70
CA MET A 105 -3.01 -0.31 13.49
C MET A 105 -1.72 -0.42 14.31
#